data_AF-A0A536MYM3-F1
#
_entry.id   AF-A0A536MYM3-F1
#
_cell.length_a   1.000
_cell.length_b   1.000
_cell.length_c   1.000
_cell.angle_alpha   90.00
_cell.angle_beta   90.00
_cell.angle_gamma   90.00
#
_symmetry.space_group_name_H-M   'P 1'
#
loop_
_entity.id
_entity.type
_entity.pdbx_description
1 polymer ?
#
loop_
_entity_poly.entity_id
_entity_poly.type
_entity_poly.pdbx_seq_one_letter_code
_entity_poly.pdbx_strand_id
1 'polypeptide(L)'
;MSYPWTRVPKEPPPLDPVQVRLLPLADLFMGLMWSRPGGLSLRTTWVTPATLWLSSGVVIVAGFPGIGAIAYGIGTGQVLSLLAGLVAAAFGTGAGAVAIYGIRQHRLARAARR
;
A
#
# COMPACT_ATOMS: atom_id res chain seq x y z
N MET A 1 -0.78 -26.17 -0.99
CA MET A 1 -1.75 -25.63 0.00
C MET A 1 -1.98 -24.16 -0.27
N SER A 2 -3.23 -23.72 -0.41
CA SER A 2 -3.60 -22.29 -0.50
C SER A 2 -3.96 -21.81 0.91
N TYR A 3 -3.13 -20.95 1.49
CA TYR A 3 -3.43 -20.34 2.79
C TYR A 3 -4.57 -19.31 2.64
N PRO A 4 -5.44 -19.13 3.64
CA PRO A 4 -6.54 -18.14 3.58
C PRO A 4 -6.05 -16.74 3.23
N TRP A 5 -4.83 -16.41 3.66
CA TRP A 5 -4.17 -15.11 3.54
C TRP A 5 -3.50 -14.85 2.19
N THR A 6 -3.39 -15.87 1.33
CA THR A 6 -2.82 -15.78 -0.02
C THR A 6 -3.80 -16.22 -1.10
N ARG A 7 -5.04 -16.56 -0.73
CA ARG A 7 -6.07 -16.97 -1.68
C ARG A 7 -6.60 -15.76 -2.44
N VAL A 8 -6.39 -15.75 -3.75
CA VAL A 8 -6.88 -14.73 -4.67
C VAL A 8 -7.70 -15.35 -5.80
N PRO A 9 -8.77 -14.68 -6.28
CA PRO A 9 -9.56 -15.15 -7.41
C PRO A 9 -8.71 -15.36 -8.67
N LYS A 10 -9.06 -16.35 -9.50
CA LYS A 10 -8.38 -16.62 -10.78
C LYS A 10 -8.70 -15.58 -11.85
N GLU A 11 -9.81 -14.90 -11.72
CA GLU A 11 -10.25 -13.83 -12.63
C GLU A 11 -9.48 -12.53 -12.35
N PRO A 12 -9.20 -11.70 -13.36
CA PRO A 12 -8.56 -10.42 -13.16
C PRO A 12 -9.41 -9.51 -12.25
N PRO A 13 -8.79 -8.70 -11.39
CA PRO A 13 -9.53 -7.82 -10.49
C PRO A 13 -10.34 -6.79 -11.29
N PRO A 14 -11.60 -6.51 -10.91
CA PRO A 14 -12.38 -5.46 -11.54
C PRO A 14 -11.70 -4.11 -11.32
N LEU A 15 -11.56 -3.34 -12.40
CA LEU A 15 -10.87 -2.04 -12.44
C LEU A 15 -11.89 -0.90 -12.46
N ASP A 16 -11.75 0.02 -11.52
CA ASP A 16 -12.61 1.21 -11.35
C ASP A 16 -11.81 2.50 -11.67
N PRO A 17 -12.41 3.63 -12.10
CA PRO A 17 -11.67 4.83 -12.52
C PRO A 17 -10.76 5.41 -11.42
N VAL A 18 -11.15 5.24 -10.16
CA VAL A 18 -10.32 5.65 -9.01
C VAL A 18 -9.12 4.70 -8.82
N GLN A 19 -9.28 3.41 -9.08
CA GLN A 19 -8.16 2.47 -9.07
C GLN A 19 -7.16 2.78 -10.18
N VAL A 20 -7.63 3.18 -11.37
CA VAL A 20 -6.76 3.58 -12.48
C VAL A 20 -5.89 4.78 -12.10
N ARG A 21 -6.43 5.74 -11.33
CA ARG A 21 -5.67 6.90 -10.82
C ARG A 21 -4.68 6.54 -9.71
N LEU A 22 -5.00 5.58 -8.84
CA LEU A 22 -4.10 5.10 -7.78
C LEU A 22 -3.02 4.13 -8.29
N LEU A 23 -3.25 3.54 -9.46
CA LEU A 23 -2.39 2.53 -10.06
C LEU A 23 -0.91 2.96 -10.22
N PRO A 24 -0.57 4.14 -10.77
CA PRO A 24 0.84 4.53 -10.90
C PRO A 24 1.54 4.67 -9.55
N LEU A 25 0.85 5.18 -8.53
CA LEU A 25 1.42 5.33 -7.19
C LEU A 25 1.66 3.96 -6.53
N ALA A 26 0.70 3.05 -6.66
CA ALA A 26 0.82 1.71 -6.11
C ALA A 26 1.86 0.86 -6.84
N ASP A 27 1.92 0.93 -8.18
CA ASP A 27 2.93 0.25 -8.99
C ASP A 27 4.35 0.79 -8.74
N LEU A 28 4.49 2.10 -8.48
CA LEU A 28 5.76 2.73 -8.10
C LEU A 28 6.24 2.25 -6.72
N PHE A 29 5.35 2.21 -5.73
CA PHE A 29 5.70 1.70 -4.40
C PHE A 29 6.06 0.21 -4.43
N MET A 30 5.29 -0.62 -5.15
CA MET A 30 5.61 -2.04 -5.31
C MET A 30 6.92 -2.27 -6.08
N GLY A 31 7.23 -1.42 -7.06
CA GLY A 31 8.51 -1.42 -7.78
C GLY A 31 9.68 -1.04 -6.87
N LEU A 32 9.54 0.03 -6.10
CA LEU A 32 10.54 0.46 -5.10
C LEU A 32 10.82 -0.61 -4.05
N MET A 33 9.80 -1.34 -3.62
CA MET A 33 9.92 -2.42 -2.63
C MET A 33 10.37 -3.75 -3.21
N TRP A 34 10.82 -3.79 -4.48
CA TRP A 34 11.21 -5.00 -5.22
C TRP A 34 10.18 -6.15 -5.08
N SER A 35 8.92 -5.82 -4.80
CA SER A 35 7.87 -6.78 -4.43
C SER A 35 7.15 -7.34 -5.65
N ARG A 36 7.74 -7.21 -6.85
CA ARG A 36 7.18 -7.72 -8.10
C ARG A 36 7.63 -9.17 -8.34
N PRO A 37 6.73 -10.16 -8.35
CA PRO A 37 6.99 -11.40 -9.05
C PRO A 37 6.79 -11.12 -10.56
N GLY A 38 7.88 -10.92 -11.30
CA GLY A 38 7.86 -10.98 -12.77
C GLY A 38 7.20 -9.82 -13.54
N GLY A 39 7.12 -8.60 -12.98
CA GLY A 39 6.80 -7.41 -13.79
C GLY A 39 5.33 -7.07 -13.99
N LEU A 40 4.39 -7.80 -13.38
CA LEU A 40 2.94 -7.58 -13.58
C LEU A 40 2.41 -6.41 -12.71
N SER A 41 1.75 -5.46 -13.38
CA SER A 41 1.02 -4.34 -12.77
C SER A 41 -0.14 -4.85 -11.91
N LEU A 42 -0.55 -4.08 -10.91
CA LEU A 42 -1.75 -4.32 -10.09
C LEU A 42 -3.05 -4.45 -10.90
N ARG A 43 -3.03 -4.13 -12.20
CA ARG A 43 -4.11 -4.41 -13.16
C ARG A 43 -4.43 -5.90 -13.33
N THR A 44 -3.42 -6.75 -13.22
CA THR A 44 -3.54 -8.19 -13.49
C THR A 44 -3.31 -9.05 -12.26
N THR A 45 -2.87 -8.44 -11.15
CA THR A 45 -2.49 -9.12 -9.93
C THR A 45 -3.33 -8.61 -8.76
N TRP A 46 -3.94 -9.54 -8.03
CA TRP A 46 -4.65 -9.22 -6.81
C TRP A 46 -3.70 -8.88 -5.67
N VAL A 47 -4.01 -7.84 -4.91
CA VAL A 47 -3.36 -7.62 -3.62
C VAL A 47 -3.80 -8.72 -2.65
N THR A 48 -2.83 -9.48 -2.15
CA THR A 48 -3.13 -10.54 -1.17
C THR A 48 -3.58 -9.92 0.17
N PRO A 49 -4.44 -10.62 0.93
CA PRO A 49 -4.78 -10.21 2.29
C PRO A 49 -3.55 -9.96 3.18
N ALA A 50 -2.48 -10.75 3.01
CA ALA A 50 -1.21 -10.54 3.73
C ALA A 50 -0.59 -9.17 3.40
N THR A 51 -0.56 -8.77 2.13
CA THR A 51 -0.06 -7.44 1.71
C THR A 51 -0.92 -6.31 2.26
N LEU A 52 -2.23 -6.50 2.41
CA LEU A 52 -3.10 -5.52 3.06
C LEU A 52 -2.72 -5.33 4.53
N TRP A 53 -2.55 -6.42 5.28
CA TRP A 53 -2.11 -6.33 6.68
C TRP A 53 -0.74 -5.70 6.83
N LEU A 54 0.21 -6.05 5.96
CA LEU A 54 1.57 -5.54 5.98
C LEU A 54 1.60 -4.05 5.64
N SER A 55 0.86 -3.63 4.60
CA SER A 55 0.76 -2.22 4.22
C SER A 55 0.03 -1.38 5.28
N SER A 56 -1.07 -1.87 5.86
CA SER A 56 -1.70 -1.22 7.01
C SER A 56 -0.77 -1.14 8.22
N GLY A 57 0.01 -2.19 8.49
CA GLY A 57 1.03 -2.19 9.53
C GLY A 57 2.10 -1.12 9.31
N VAL A 58 2.60 -0.96 8.09
CA VAL A 58 3.58 0.09 7.74
C VAL A 58 3.00 1.49 7.95
N VAL A 59 1.73 1.73 7.60
CA VAL A 59 1.06 3.01 7.88
C VAL A 59 1.04 3.32 9.37
N ILE A 60 0.67 2.33 10.20
CA ILE A 60 0.52 2.51 11.64
C ILE A 60 1.87 2.65 12.35
N VAL A 61 2.84 1.80 12.01
CA VAL A 61 4.12 1.69 12.72
C VAL A 61 5.17 2.65 12.18
N ALA A 62 5.15 2.99 10.89
CA ALA A 62 6.11 3.92 10.29
C ALA A 62 5.46 5.23 9.85
N GLY A 63 4.29 5.20 9.23
CA GLY A 63 3.61 6.39 8.70
C GLY A 63 3.26 7.42 9.79
N PHE A 64 2.44 7.04 10.77
CA PHE A 64 2.04 7.96 11.84
C PHE A 64 3.21 8.42 12.72
N PRO A 65 4.12 7.53 13.18
CA PRO A 65 5.31 7.97 13.91
C PRO A 65 6.23 8.84 13.06
N GLY A 66 6.29 8.61 11.74
CA GLY A 66 7.04 9.45 10.80
C GLY A 66 6.53 10.89 10.77
N ILE A 67 5.20 11.08 10.74
CA ILE A 67 4.58 12.41 10.85
C ILE A 67 4.94 13.07 12.20
N GLY A 68 4.90 12.30 13.30
CA GLY A 68 5.34 12.76 14.61
C GLY A 68 6.82 13.19 14.63
N ALA A 69 7.70 12.41 13.99
CA ALA A 69 9.12 12.70 13.88
C ALA A 69 9.41 13.97 13.05
N ILE A 70 8.61 14.24 12.01
CA ILE A 70 8.65 15.51 11.26
C ILE A 70 8.31 16.68 12.18
N ALA A 71 7.17 16.61 12.88
CA ALA A 71 6.74 17.67 13.78
C ALA A 71 7.76 17.92 14.89
N TYR A 72 8.31 16.85 15.48
CA TYR A 72 9.36 16.92 16.48
C TYR A 72 10.66 17.53 15.92
N GLY A 73 11.11 17.11 14.74
CA GLY A 73 12.30 17.63 14.08
C GLY A 73 12.19 19.13 13.75
N ILE A 74 11.01 19.59 13.32
CA ILE A 74 10.74 21.02 13.11
C ILE A 74 10.78 21.77 14.44
N GLY A 75 10.11 21.26 15.48
CA GLY A 75 10.01 21.93 16.78
C GLY A 75 11.35 22.01 17.54
N THR A 76 12.26 21.08 17.30
CA THR A 76 13.57 21.01 17.98
C THR A 76 14.75 21.44 17.11
N GLY A 77 14.52 21.74 15.82
CA GLY A 77 15.58 21.98 14.85
C GLY A 77 16.42 20.74 14.51
N GLN A 78 16.00 19.55 14.94
CA GLN A 78 16.75 18.32 14.74
C GLN A 78 16.53 17.75 13.33
N VAL A 79 17.45 18.12 12.42
CA VAL A 79 17.41 17.76 10.99
C VAL A 79 17.34 16.25 10.76
N LEU A 80 18.03 15.45 11.57
CA LEU A 80 18.02 13.99 11.41
C LEU A 80 16.63 13.39 11.65
N SER A 81 15.94 13.84 12.69
CA SER A 81 14.57 13.40 13.02
C SER A 81 13.58 13.84 11.94
N LEU A 82 13.75 15.05 11.40
CA LEU A 82 12.96 15.55 10.29
C LEU A 82 13.12 14.69 9.03
N LEU A 83 14.37 14.40 8.63
CA LEU A 83 14.66 13.58 7.45
C LEU A 83 14.16 12.14 7.61
N ALA A 84 14.40 11.53 8.77
CA ALA A 84 13.89 10.20 9.09
C ALA A 84 12.34 10.15 9.05
N GLY A 85 11.69 11.19 9.60
CA GLY A 85 10.25 11.33 9.57
C GLY A 85 9.68 11.49 8.15
N LEU A 86 10.34 12.27 7.28
CA LEU A 86 9.97 12.43 5.88
C LEU A 86 10.03 11.10 5.12
N VAL A 87 11.10 10.33 5.31
CA VAL A 87 11.22 8.99 4.72
C VAL A 87 10.09 8.10 5.23
N ALA A 88 9.90 8.01 6.55
CA ALA A 88 8.85 7.18 7.14
C ALA A 88 7.43 7.57 6.68
N ALA A 89 7.14 8.86 6.55
CA ALA A 89 5.87 9.37 6.03
C ALA A 89 5.67 9.03 4.54
N ALA A 90 6.73 9.10 3.72
CA ALA A 90 6.67 8.69 2.31
C ALA A 90 6.35 7.20 2.18
N PHE A 91 6.99 6.34 3.00
CA PHE A 91 6.70 4.92 3.07
C PHE A 91 5.26 4.65 3.55
N GLY A 92 4.80 5.35 4.59
CA GLY A 92 3.42 5.26 5.06
C GLY A 92 2.40 5.65 3.99
N THR A 93 2.68 6.70 3.22
CA THR A 93 1.80 7.14 2.13
C THR A 93 1.72 6.09 1.01
N GLY A 94 2.86 5.55 0.59
CA GLY A 94 2.92 4.48 -0.41
C GLY A 94 2.20 3.20 0.04
N ALA A 95 2.42 2.79 1.30
CA ALA A 95 1.72 1.66 1.90
C ALA A 95 0.20 1.91 2.01
N GLY A 96 -0.21 3.11 2.41
CA GLY A 96 -1.63 3.49 2.48
C GLY A 96 -2.32 3.40 1.12
N ALA A 97 -1.66 3.84 0.04
CA ALA A 97 -2.19 3.72 -1.31
C ALA A 97 -2.44 2.26 -1.71
N VAL A 98 -1.51 1.35 -1.40
CA VAL A 98 -1.65 -0.10 -1.65
C VAL A 98 -2.80 -0.70 -0.82
N ALA A 99 -2.91 -0.32 0.45
CA ALA A 99 -3.98 -0.78 1.33
C ALA A 99 -5.37 -0.38 0.80
N ILE A 100 -5.54 0.90 0.44
CA ILE A 100 -6.80 1.43 -0.12
C ILE A 100 -7.13 0.71 -1.43
N TYR A 101 -6.13 0.52 -2.30
CA TYR A 101 -6.31 -0.14 -3.58
C TYR A 101 -6.78 -1.59 -3.43
N GLY A 102 -6.12 -2.37 -2.56
CA GLY A 102 -6.49 -3.77 -2.31
C GLY A 102 -7.85 -3.91 -1.62
N ILE A 103 -8.18 -3.05 -0.64
CA ILE A 103 -9.52 -3.03 -0.02
C ILE A 103 -10.61 -2.80 -1.07
N ARG A 104 -10.38 -1.87 -2.02
CA ARG A 104 -11.32 -1.59 -3.09
C ARG A 104 -11.47 -2.76 -4.07
N GLN A 105 -10.38 -3.44 -4.44
CA GLN A 105 -10.44 -4.66 -5.26
C GLN A 105 -11.35 -5.72 -4.61
N HIS A 106 -11.15 -5.99 -3.32
CA HIS A 106 -11.94 -7.00 -2.59
C HIS A 106 -13.40 -6.58 -2.38
N ARG A 107 -13.68 -5.28 -2.20
CA ARG A 107 -15.06 -4.76 -2.11
C ARG A 107 -15.81 -4.87 -3.44
N LEU A 108 -15.19 -4.50 -4.54
CA LEU A 108 -15.79 -4.61 -5.88
C LEU A 108 -16.03 -6.07 -6.25
N ALA A 109 -15.11 -6.97 -5.92
CA ALA A 109 -15.27 -8.41 -6.10
C ALA A 109 -16.46 -8.98 -5.33
N ARG A 110 -16.71 -8.49 -4.10
CA ARG A 110 -17.87 -8.89 -3.29
C ARG A 110 -19.16 -8.32 -3.85
N ALA A 111 -19.14 -7.10 -4.40
CA ALA A 111 -20.30 -6.46 -5.01
C ALA A 111 -20.71 -7.15 -6.32
N ALA A 112 -19.75 -7.58 -7.15
CA ALA A 112 -20.01 -8.29 -8.40
C ALA A 112 -20.51 -9.74 -8.21
N ARG A 113 -20.44 -10.29 -6.98
CA ARG A 113 -20.97 -11.63 -6.63
C ARG A 113 -22.36 -11.58 -5.98
N ARG A 114 -22.92 -10.40 -5.77
CA ARG A 114 -24.30 -10.20 -5.30
C ARG A 114 -25.18 -9.90 -6.49
#